data_AF-A0A7S1F3T5-F1
#
_entry.id   AF-A0A7S1F3T5-F1
#
_cell.length_a   1.000
_cell.length_b   1.000
_cell.length_c   1.000
_cell.angle_alpha   90.00
_cell.angle_beta   90.00
_cell.angle_gamma   90.00
#
_symmetry.space_group_name_H-M   'P 1'
#
loop_
_entity.id
_entity.type
_entity.pdbx_description
1 polymer ?
#
loop_
_entity_poly.entity_id
_entity_poly.type
_entity_poly.pdbx_seq_one_letter_code
_entity_poly.pdbx_strand_id
1 'polypeptide(L)'
;SSLRAAFPMFAFCSTCCAHDSVDVLISRRQVVCAERAIASLEERSRQDVSHRHLYVGQWQGPQRHGRGHLEQPDGSTYEGEWMCDTPHGAGVEVIPRSGRYDGEFSHGKRHGVGRAMWTDGRIYHGQWENGRLEGEGVMSWDEGMRYEGQFKDDKKSGVGVFTWADGRSYHGEWLLGKQHGRGTYTDDKDLSWTGEWRGGKKVKSLVERSRKGRSDSESTSGSGGSVLGHVTTNTSSHRSDVALLSR
;
A
#
# COMPACT_ATOMS: atom_id res chain seq x y z
N SER A 1 35.48 42.33 54.13
CA SER A 1 35.91 41.17 54.92
C SER A 1 35.06 39.98 54.55
N SER A 2 35.69 38.95 53.97
CA SER A 2 35.28 37.54 53.84
C SER A 2 33.79 37.17 53.71
N LEU A 3 33.43 36.52 52.60
CA LEU A 3 33.16 35.07 52.61
C LEU A 3 32.96 34.55 51.18
N ARG A 4 33.89 33.68 50.77
CA ARG A 4 33.79 32.77 49.63
C ARG A 4 32.88 31.60 50.02
N ALA A 5 32.08 31.10 49.08
CA ALA A 5 31.54 29.75 49.14
C ALA A 5 31.91 29.01 47.84
N ALA A 6 32.40 27.80 48.01
CA ALA A 6 33.03 26.94 47.03
C ALA A 6 32.15 25.69 46.78
N PHE A 7 32.07 25.27 45.50
CA PHE A 7 32.03 23.89 44.95
C PHE A 7 31.00 22.85 45.46
N PRO A 8 30.51 21.93 44.60
CA PRO A 8 31.31 20.77 44.19
C PRO A 8 31.27 20.39 42.70
N MET A 9 32.40 19.81 42.26
CA MET A 9 32.48 18.89 41.12
C MET A 9 31.72 17.60 41.45
N PHE A 10 31.05 17.01 40.45
CA PHE A 10 30.86 15.57 40.36
C PHE A 10 31.17 15.10 38.94
N ALA A 11 32.04 14.10 38.86
CA ALA A 11 32.45 13.37 37.66
C ALA A 11 31.62 12.08 37.53
N PHE A 12 31.22 11.72 36.31
CA PHE A 12 30.86 10.37 35.83
C PHE A 12 30.68 10.50 34.29
N CYS A 13 31.01 9.58 33.41
CA CYS A 13 31.72 8.30 33.42
C CYS A 13 32.04 8.02 31.93
N SER A 14 33.25 7.59 31.62
CA SER A 14 33.58 7.07 30.29
C SER A 14 33.38 5.54 30.29
N THR A 15 33.03 5.02 29.11
CA THR A 15 32.97 3.60 28.67
C THR A 15 31.82 2.71 29.14
N CYS A 16 31.04 2.25 28.13
CA CYS A 16 30.46 0.90 27.88
C CYS A 16 29.37 1.08 26.80
N CYS A 17 29.20 0.34 25.72
CA CYS A 17 29.88 -0.76 25.02
C CYS A 17 29.35 -0.72 23.58
N ALA A 18 30.17 -1.12 22.61
CA ALA A 18 29.72 -1.45 21.26
C ALA A 18 28.91 -2.76 21.29
N HIS A 19 27.77 -2.83 20.57
CA HIS A 19 27.40 -3.99 19.75
C HIS A 19 26.21 -3.66 18.82
N ASP A 20 26.52 -3.75 17.53
CA ASP A 20 25.72 -4.39 16.50
C ASP A 20 24.38 -3.79 16.02
N SER A 21 24.49 -3.24 14.80
CA SER A 21 23.81 -3.78 13.62
C SER A 21 22.34 -3.49 13.44
N VAL A 22 22.01 -2.26 13.06
CA VAL A 22 21.27 -2.01 11.80
C VAL A 22 21.48 -0.55 11.40
N ASP A 23 22.34 -0.34 10.40
CA ASP A 23 22.44 0.92 9.67
C ASP A 23 21.12 1.18 8.94
N VAL A 24 20.15 1.77 9.64
CA VAL A 24 19.07 2.50 9.00
C VAL A 24 19.69 3.81 8.55
N LEU A 25 19.91 3.93 7.24
CA LEU A 25 20.23 5.17 6.56
C LEU A 25 19.06 6.16 6.70
N ILE A 26 18.88 6.68 7.92
CA ILE A 26 18.17 7.93 8.15
C ILE A 26 18.99 8.97 7.38
N SER A 27 18.34 9.64 6.43
CA SER A 27 18.96 10.66 5.60
C SER A 27 19.77 11.61 6.50
N ARG A 28 21.02 11.90 6.14
CA ARG A 28 21.87 12.87 6.87
C ARG A 28 21.20 14.24 7.07
N ARG A 29 20.12 14.55 6.33
CA ARG A 29 19.28 15.73 6.52
C ARG A 29 18.41 15.68 7.78
N GLN A 30 17.93 14.50 8.20
CA GLN A 30 17.04 14.35 9.37
C GLN A 30 17.79 14.43 10.70
N VAL A 31 19.03 13.94 10.77
CA VAL A 31 19.84 14.03 12.00
C VAL A 31 20.13 15.50 12.36
N VAL A 32 20.31 16.37 11.35
CA VAL A 32 20.54 17.81 11.54
C VAL A 32 19.32 18.53 12.13
N CYS A 33 18.10 18.00 11.96
CA CYS A 33 16.90 18.57 12.57
C CYS A 33 16.82 18.34 14.07
N ALA A 34 17.27 17.16 14.53
CA ALA A 34 17.20 16.80 15.93
C ALA A 34 18.25 17.55 16.78
N GLU A 35 19.42 17.88 16.20
CA GLU A 35 20.51 18.54 16.94
C GLU A 35 20.45 20.08 16.96
N ARG A 36 19.44 20.71 16.32
CA ARG A 36 19.20 22.16 16.40
C ARG A 36 17.98 22.52 17.26
N ALA A 37 17.84 21.82 18.38
CA ALA A 37 17.01 22.23 19.49
C ALA A 37 17.51 23.60 20.01
N ILE A 38 16.78 24.68 19.70
CA ILE A 38 16.65 25.97 20.43
C ILE A 38 15.83 26.98 19.60
N ALA A 39 15.76 26.85 18.26
CA ALA A 39 15.01 27.82 17.47
C ALA A 39 13.49 27.62 17.62
N SER A 40 12.79 28.65 18.11
CA SER A 40 11.33 28.74 18.05
C SER A 40 10.87 28.93 16.61
N LEU A 41 9.59 28.62 16.34
CA LEU A 41 9.00 28.92 15.04
C LEU A 41 8.90 30.44 14.85
N GLU A 42 9.39 30.91 13.70
CA GLU A 42 9.36 32.31 13.29
C GLU A 42 8.55 32.45 12.00
N GLU A 43 7.52 33.30 12.02
CA GLU A 43 6.78 33.68 10.82
C GLU A 43 7.61 34.65 9.97
N ARG A 44 7.78 34.37 8.67
CA ARG A 44 8.49 35.27 7.76
C ARG A 44 7.63 35.60 6.54
N SER A 45 7.75 36.86 6.11
CA SER A 45 7.21 37.32 4.84
C SER A 45 7.92 36.66 3.66
N ARG A 46 7.38 36.86 2.45
CA ARG A 46 7.81 36.22 1.20
C ARG A 46 9.33 36.25 1.01
N GLN A 47 9.95 35.06 0.96
CA GLN A 47 11.36 34.85 0.66
C GLN A 47 11.51 34.12 -0.67
N ASP A 48 12.50 34.51 -1.48
CA ASP A 48 13.00 33.64 -2.56
C ASP A 48 13.98 32.64 -1.95
N VAL A 49 13.57 31.37 -1.89
CA VAL A 49 14.32 30.31 -1.22
C VAL A 49 15.21 29.53 -2.18
N SER A 50 14.99 29.65 -3.48
CA SER A 50 15.79 29.00 -4.53
C SER A 50 15.23 29.40 -5.90
N HIS A 51 15.94 30.21 -6.70
CA HIS A 51 15.56 30.47 -8.10
C HIS A 51 14.05 30.75 -8.35
N ARG A 52 13.47 31.76 -7.69
CA ARG A 52 12.04 32.11 -7.76
C ARG A 52 11.09 31.06 -7.17
N HIS A 53 11.58 30.19 -6.30
CA HIS A 53 10.73 29.43 -5.39
C HIS A 53 10.38 30.37 -4.23
N LEU A 54 9.13 30.79 -4.15
CA LEU A 54 8.70 31.84 -3.24
C LEU A 54 7.98 31.21 -2.06
N TYR A 55 8.52 31.39 -0.86
CA TYR A 55 7.96 30.82 0.37
C TYR A 55 7.48 31.92 1.31
N VAL A 56 6.31 31.71 1.90
CA VAL A 56 5.76 32.50 3.01
C VAL A 56 5.35 31.52 4.10
N GLY A 57 5.68 31.80 5.36
CA GLY A 57 5.27 30.93 6.45
C GLY A 57 6.28 30.87 7.58
N GLN A 58 6.18 29.79 8.33
CA GLN A 58 6.97 29.52 9.51
C GLN A 58 8.34 28.91 9.16
N TRP A 59 9.31 29.21 10.02
CA TRP A 59 10.70 28.79 9.92
C TRP A 59 11.21 28.36 11.29
N GLN A 60 12.10 27.36 11.31
CA GLN A 60 12.90 27.02 12.47
C GLN A 60 14.37 27.24 12.12
N GLY A 61 14.94 28.36 12.59
CA GLY A 61 16.27 28.79 12.18
C GLY A 61 16.34 29.01 10.65
N PRO A 62 17.24 28.32 9.92
CA PRO A 62 17.34 28.46 8.47
C PRO A 62 16.38 27.57 7.67
N GLN A 63 15.60 26.70 8.32
CA GLN A 63 14.78 25.69 7.65
C GLN A 63 13.29 26.08 7.68
N ARG A 64 12.56 25.79 6.61
CA ARG A 64 11.09 25.86 6.60
C ARG A 64 10.54 24.79 7.54
N HIS A 65 9.63 25.21 8.42
CA HIS A 65 9.08 24.35 9.47
C HIS A 65 7.72 24.90 9.91
N GLY A 66 6.80 24.04 10.35
CA GLY A 66 5.45 24.49 10.74
C GLY A 66 4.60 24.76 9.50
N ARG A 67 3.69 25.74 9.53
CA ARG A 67 2.80 26.03 8.40
C ARG A 67 3.44 26.98 7.40
N GLY A 68 3.20 26.75 6.11
CA GLY A 68 3.66 27.66 5.07
C GLY A 68 3.13 27.36 3.68
N HIS A 69 3.32 28.32 2.80
CA HIS A 69 2.95 28.31 1.40
C HIS A 69 4.20 28.46 0.53
N LEU A 70 4.36 27.56 -0.44
CA LEU A 70 5.40 27.60 -1.46
C LEU A 70 4.75 27.78 -2.83
N GLU A 71 5.23 28.74 -3.60
CA GLU A 71 4.92 28.94 -5.01
C GLU A 71 6.18 28.70 -5.84
N GLN A 72 6.07 27.86 -6.87
CA GLN A 72 7.16 27.51 -7.77
C GLN A 72 7.07 28.28 -9.09
N PRO A 73 8.19 28.42 -9.84
CA PRO A 73 8.21 29.18 -11.09
C PRO A 73 7.27 28.66 -12.19
N ASP A 74 6.87 27.39 -12.12
CA ASP A 74 5.94 26.74 -13.06
C ASP A 74 4.46 26.95 -12.67
N GLY A 75 4.21 27.70 -11.58
CA GLY A 75 2.87 27.93 -11.01
C GLY A 75 2.39 26.81 -10.09
N SER A 76 3.20 25.77 -9.84
CA SER A 76 2.89 24.76 -8.84
C SER A 76 2.93 25.35 -7.44
N THR A 77 1.98 24.97 -6.59
CA THR A 77 1.90 25.45 -5.21
C THR A 77 1.79 24.32 -4.22
N TYR A 78 2.32 24.55 -3.03
CA TYR A 78 2.08 23.72 -1.85
C TYR A 78 1.70 24.62 -0.68
N GLU A 79 0.61 24.32 -0.01
CA GLU A 79 0.19 24.97 1.22
C GLU A 79 -0.05 23.90 2.29
N GLY A 80 0.65 23.97 3.40
CA GLY A 80 0.51 22.95 4.43
C GLY A 80 1.60 23.00 5.47
N GLU A 81 1.76 21.88 6.16
CA GLU A 81 2.80 21.70 7.16
C GLU A 81 4.15 21.36 6.51
N TRP A 82 5.21 21.76 7.19
CA TRP A 82 6.60 21.63 6.80
C TRP A 82 7.39 21.09 7.98
N MET A 83 8.29 20.18 7.69
CA MET A 83 9.27 19.69 8.64
C MET A 83 10.62 19.67 7.94
N CYS A 84 11.54 20.52 8.40
CA CYS A 84 12.91 20.58 7.90
C CYS A 84 13.03 20.70 6.38
N ASP A 85 12.44 21.75 5.82
CA ASP A 85 12.43 22.02 4.38
C ASP A 85 11.69 20.99 3.51
N THR A 86 10.96 20.06 4.12
CA THR A 86 10.14 19.08 3.40
C THR A 86 8.66 19.19 3.77
N PRO A 87 7.74 19.10 2.78
CA PRO A 87 6.32 18.92 3.05
C PRO A 87 6.07 17.76 4.02
N HIS A 88 5.25 17.99 5.01
CA HIS A 88 4.91 17.03 6.06
C HIS A 88 3.49 17.27 6.56
N GLY A 89 2.89 16.35 7.30
CA GLY A 89 1.57 16.55 7.92
C GLY A 89 0.47 16.82 6.88
N ALA A 90 -0.54 17.62 7.24
CA ALA A 90 -1.59 17.97 6.30
C ALA A 90 -1.14 19.04 5.30
N GLY A 91 -1.53 18.89 4.04
CA GLY A 91 -1.24 19.88 3.01
C GLY A 91 -2.08 19.75 1.74
N VAL A 92 -2.00 20.79 0.93
CA VAL A 92 -2.64 20.90 -0.37
C VAL A 92 -1.56 21.22 -1.41
N GLU A 93 -1.45 20.37 -2.42
CA GLU A 93 -0.56 20.58 -3.56
C GLU A 93 -1.41 20.83 -4.81
N VAL A 94 -1.10 21.88 -5.56
CA VAL A 94 -1.71 22.17 -6.86
C VAL A 94 -0.61 22.24 -7.90
N ILE A 95 -0.67 21.36 -8.89
CA ILE A 95 0.24 21.36 -10.04
C ILE A 95 -0.62 21.66 -11.27
N PRO A 96 -0.54 22.86 -11.88
CA PRO A 96 -1.50 23.33 -12.89
C PRO A 96 -1.80 22.36 -14.04
N ARG A 97 -0.83 21.54 -14.45
CA ARG A 97 -0.99 20.55 -15.54
C ARG A 97 -1.27 19.12 -15.07
N SER A 98 -1.18 18.85 -13.77
CA SER A 98 -1.37 17.50 -13.22
C SER A 98 -2.65 17.38 -12.41
N GLY A 99 -2.99 18.37 -11.58
CA GLY A 99 -4.15 18.31 -10.70
C GLY A 99 -3.93 18.91 -9.32
N ARG A 100 -4.82 18.56 -8.40
CA ARG A 100 -4.80 18.97 -6.99
C ARG A 100 -4.77 17.74 -6.09
N TYR A 101 -3.94 17.76 -5.07
CA TYR A 101 -3.94 16.80 -3.98
C TYR A 101 -4.24 17.52 -2.66
N ASP A 102 -5.05 16.90 -1.83
CA ASP A 102 -5.46 17.38 -0.51
C ASP A 102 -5.35 16.18 0.45
N GLY A 103 -4.38 16.20 1.36
CA GLY A 103 -4.13 15.06 2.22
C GLY A 103 -2.82 15.14 2.98
N GLU A 104 -2.38 13.99 3.48
CA GLU A 104 -1.16 13.92 4.28
C GLU A 104 0.11 13.82 3.43
N PHE A 105 1.21 14.32 3.98
CA PHE A 105 2.55 14.27 3.43
C PHE A 105 3.54 13.72 4.46
N SER A 106 4.49 12.92 3.98
CA SER A 106 5.64 12.48 4.76
C SER A 106 6.90 12.54 3.90
N HIS A 107 7.94 13.18 4.42
CA HIS A 107 9.22 13.39 3.73
C HIS A 107 9.09 13.94 2.31
N GLY A 108 8.18 14.90 2.11
CA GLY A 108 7.94 15.51 0.80
C GLY A 108 7.13 14.66 -0.18
N LYS A 109 6.56 13.54 0.25
CA LYS A 109 5.73 12.66 -0.59
C LYS A 109 4.32 12.56 -0.03
N ARG A 110 3.32 12.41 -0.90
CA ARG A 110 1.94 12.10 -0.51
C ARG A 110 1.92 10.80 0.30
N HIS A 111 1.22 10.81 1.42
CA HIS A 111 1.16 9.71 2.37
C HIS A 111 -0.19 9.69 3.09
N GLY A 112 -0.45 8.69 3.93
CA GLY A 112 -1.64 8.65 4.78
C GLY A 112 -2.93 8.64 3.96
N VAL A 113 -3.95 9.38 4.40
CA VAL A 113 -5.20 9.54 3.66
C VAL A 113 -5.16 10.82 2.84
N GLY A 114 -5.63 10.73 1.59
CA GLY A 114 -5.68 11.90 0.72
C GLY A 114 -6.61 11.77 -0.47
N ARG A 115 -7.00 12.94 -0.98
CA ARG A 115 -7.85 13.13 -2.16
C ARG A 115 -7.06 13.76 -3.30
N ALA A 116 -6.92 13.05 -4.41
CA ALA A 116 -6.37 13.60 -5.65
C ALA A 116 -7.47 13.85 -6.67
N MET A 117 -7.39 14.98 -7.36
CA MET A 117 -8.21 15.34 -8.52
C MET A 117 -7.25 15.63 -9.67
N TRP A 118 -7.30 14.83 -10.72
CA TRP A 118 -6.47 15.01 -11.91
C TRP A 118 -7.15 15.92 -12.92
N THR A 119 -6.36 16.53 -13.80
CA THR A 119 -6.86 17.40 -14.88
C THR A 119 -7.69 16.66 -15.93
N ASP A 120 -7.62 15.32 -15.98
CA ASP A 120 -8.43 14.46 -16.84
C ASP A 120 -9.73 13.98 -16.19
N GLY A 121 -10.17 14.63 -15.10
CA GLY A 121 -11.44 14.35 -14.43
C GLY A 121 -11.40 13.20 -13.43
N ARG A 122 -10.32 12.41 -13.39
CA ARG A 122 -10.16 11.36 -12.37
C ARG A 122 -10.16 11.96 -10.97
N ILE A 123 -10.78 11.25 -10.03
CA ILE A 123 -10.75 11.58 -8.61
C ILE A 123 -10.43 10.31 -7.83
N TYR A 124 -9.46 10.40 -6.94
CA TYR A 124 -9.12 9.35 -5.99
C TYR A 124 -9.31 9.86 -4.58
N HIS A 125 -9.85 9.03 -3.71
CA HIS A 125 -9.88 9.24 -2.27
C HIS A 125 -9.51 7.93 -1.59
N GLY A 126 -8.40 7.90 -0.86
CA GLY A 126 -7.93 6.67 -0.23
C GLY A 126 -6.54 6.83 0.36
N GLN A 127 -5.90 5.68 0.60
CA GLN A 127 -4.60 5.58 1.22
C GLN A 127 -3.45 5.83 0.21
N TRP A 128 -2.39 6.47 0.70
CA TRP A 128 -1.19 6.80 -0.05
C TRP A 128 0.05 6.33 0.69
N GLU A 129 0.99 5.74 -0.05
CA GLU A 129 2.30 5.40 0.47
C GLU A 129 3.40 5.87 -0.48
N ASN A 130 4.32 6.70 0.03
CA ASN A 130 5.48 7.19 -0.73
C ASN A 130 5.12 7.78 -2.11
N GLY A 131 4.00 8.50 -2.20
CA GLY A 131 3.53 9.11 -3.44
C GLY A 131 2.71 8.20 -4.35
N ARG A 132 2.40 6.96 -3.94
CA ARG A 132 1.61 5.99 -4.70
C ARG A 132 0.27 5.71 -4.03
N LEU A 133 -0.72 5.32 -4.83
CA LEU A 133 -1.97 4.75 -4.33
C LEU A 133 -1.68 3.39 -3.71
N GLU A 134 -2.09 3.19 -2.46
CA GLU A 134 -1.88 1.96 -1.69
C GLU A 134 -3.12 1.69 -0.83
N GLY A 135 -3.31 0.47 -0.32
CA GLY A 135 -4.41 0.16 0.59
C GLY A 135 -5.80 0.40 0.00
N GLU A 136 -6.79 0.67 0.86
CA GLU A 136 -8.18 0.91 0.42
C GLU A 136 -8.36 2.30 -0.19
N GLY A 137 -9.12 2.38 -1.27
CA GLY A 137 -9.51 3.65 -1.85
C GLY A 137 -10.68 3.55 -2.83
N VAL A 138 -11.14 4.73 -3.23
CA VAL A 138 -12.18 4.92 -4.24
C VAL A 138 -11.59 5.76 -5.37
N MET A 139 -11.61 5.23 -6.58
CA MET A 139 -11.26 5.95 -7.81
C MET A 139 -12.52 6.12 -8.64
N SER A 140 -12.87 7.34 -8.98
CA SER A 140 -13.90 7.66 -9.97
C SER A 140 -13.28 8.29 -11.21
N TRP A 141 -13.85 7.98 -12.35
CA TRP A 141 -13.55 8.64 -13.62
C TRP A 141 -14.78 9.43 -14.06
N ASP A 142 -14.60 10.29 -15.06
CA ASP A 142 -15.72 10.94 -15.72
C ASP A 142 -16.75 9.90 -16.22
N GLU A 143 -18.00 10.33 -16.39
CA GLU A 143 -19.08 9.49 -16.91
C GLU A 143 -19.51 8.31 -16.01
N GLY A 144 -19.20 8.37 -14.70
CA GLY A 144 -19.80 7.49 -13.69
C GLY A 144 -19.10 6.15 -13.50
N MET A 145 -17.97 5.90 -14.17
CA MET A 145 -17.14 4.74 -13.87
C MET A 145 -16.51 4.89 -12.47
N ARG A 146 -16.53 3.82 -11.68
CA ARG A 146 -16.04 3.84 -10.30
C ARG A 146 -15.37 2.53 -9.92
N TYR A 147 -14.31 2.61 -9.14
CA TYR A 147 -13.67 1.49 -8.48
C TYR A 147 -13.62 1.76 -6.99
N GLU A 148 -13.95 0.75 -6.19
CA GLU A 148 -13.82 0.75 -4.74
C GLU A 148 -13.16 -0.57 -4.31
N GLY A 149 -12.04 -0.48 -3.61
CA GLY A 149 -11.28 -1.64 -3.14
C GLY A 149 -9.80 -1.32 -2.98
N GLN A 150 -8.96 -2.35 -2.92
CA GLN A 150 -7.54 -2.12 -2.66
C GLN A 150 -6.75 -1.67 -3.89
N PHE A 151 -5.68 -0.95 -3.60
CA PHE A 151 -4.64 -0.49 -4.51
C PHE A 151 -3.28 -0.95 -4.00
N LYS A 152 -2.37 -1.20 -4.93
CA LYS A 152 -0.97 -1.46 -4.67
C LYS A 152 -0.14 -0.95 -5.83
N ASP A 153 0.87 -0.14 -5.55
CA ASP A 153 1.73 0.46 -6.58
C ASP A 153 0.91 1.11 -7.73
N ASP A 154 -0.05 1.97 -7.37
CA ASP A 154 -0.93 2.70 -8.30
C ASP A 154 -1.91 1.83 -9.11
N LYS A 155 -2.03 0.53 -8.79
CA LYS A 155 -2.89 -0.42 -9.51
C LYS A 155 -3.94 -1.03 -8.61
N LYS A 156 -5.12 -1.28 -9.16
CA LYS A 156 -6.16 -2.09 -8.50
C LYS A 156 -5.60 -3.47 -8.14
N SER A 157 -5.82 -3.88 -6.89
CA SER A 157 -5.34 -5.14 -6.32
C SER A 157 -6.31 -5.66 -5.27
N GLY A 158 -6.18 -6.93 -4.88
CA GLY A 158 -7.01 -7.51 -3.82
C GLY A 158 -8.47 -7.64 -4.24
N VAL A 159 -9.41 -7.53 -3.30
CA VAL A 159 -10.85 -7.55 -3.55
C VAL A 159 -11.38 -6.14 -3.79
N GLY A 160 -12.11 -5.96 -4.90
CA GLY A 160 -12.71 -4.67 -5.22
C GLY A 160 -13.91 -4.78 -6.14
N VAL A 161 -14.70 -3.70 -6.16
CA VAL A 161 -15.86 -3.51 -7.03
C VAL A 161 -15.51 -2.49 -8.09
N PHE A 162 -15.71 -2.84 -9.35
CA PHE A 162 -15.66 -1.90 -10.47
C PHE A 162 -17.05 -1.78 -11.07
N THR A 163 -17.55 -0.56 -11.16
CA THR A 163 -18.82 -0.21 -11.80
C THR A 163 -18.53 0.56 -13.08
N TRP A 164 -19.08 0.10 -14.20
CA TRP A 164 -19.03 0.79 -15.48
C TRP A 164 -20.14 1.84 -15.57
N ALA A 165 -19.97 2.80 -16.49
CA ALA A 165 -20.94 3.88 -16.72
C ALA A 165 -22.35 3.38 -17.07
N ASP A 166 -22.46 2.21 -17.68
CA ASP A 166 -23.71 1.58 -18.10
C ASP A 166 -24.37 0.71 -17.00
N GLY A 167 -23.89 0.80 -15.76
CA GLY A 167 -24.45 0.09 -14.60
C GLY A 167 -23.93 -1.34 -14.43
N ARG A 168 -23.21 -1.89 -15.42
CA ARG A 168 -22.52 -3.17 -15.24
C ARG A 168 -21.55 -3.11 -14.07
N SER A 169 -21.28 -4.24 -13.43
CA SER A 169 -20.30 -4.29 -12.35
C SER A 169 -19.51 -5.60 -12.27
N TYR A 170 -18.33 -5.52 -11.67
CA TYR A 170 -17.50 -6.66 -11.33
C TYR A 170 -17.09 -6.54 -9.87
N HIS A 171 -17.40 -7.56 -9.08
CA HIS A 171 -16.98 -7.71 -7.70
C HIS A 171 -16.13 -8.97 -7.58
N GLY A 172 -14.85 -8.82 -7.22
CA GLY A 172 -13.96 -9.97 -7.09
C GLY A 172 -12.51 -9.57 -6.92
N GLU A 173 -11.62 -10.52 -7.16
CA GLU A 173 -10.20 -10.28 -7.01
C GLU A 173 -9.61 -9.50 -8.21
N TRP A 174 -8.56 -8.74 -7.92
CA TRP A 174 -7.81 -7.88 -8.82
C TRP A 174 -6.31 -8.12 -8.62
N LEU A 175 -5.59 -8.19 -9.74
CA LEU A 175 -4.14 -8.32 -9.73
C LEU A 175 -3.56 -7.44 -10.84
N LEU A 176 -2.64 -6.54 -10.46
CA LEU A 176 -1.96 -5.62 -11.39
C LEU A 176 -2.95 -4.84 -12.28
N GLY A 177 -4.05 -4.38 -11.70
CA GLY A 177 -5.05 -3.57 -12.39
C GLY A 177 -6.10 -4.35 -13.19
N LYS A 178 -6.05 -5.69 -13.20
CA LYS A 178 -6.94 -6.55 -14.00
C LYS A 178 -7.74 -7.50 -13.12
N GLN A 179 -8.95 -7.88 -13.55
CA GLN A 179 -9.75 -8.90 -12.89
C GLN A 179 -8.97 -10.22 -12.83
N HIS A 180 -8.97 -10.86 -11.66
CA HIS A 180 -8.25 -12.09 -11.35
C HIS A 180 -9.06 -12.94 -10.37
N GLY A 181 -8.65 -14.20 -10.16
CA GLY A 181 -9.23 -15.08 -9.14
C GLY A 181 -10.75 -15.26 -9.29
N ARG A 182 -11.44 -15.42 -8.17
CA ARG A 182 -12.89 -15.57 -8.15
C ARG A 182 -13.57 -14.20 -8.19
N GLY A 183 -14.56 -14.06 -9.06
CA GLY A 183 -15.33 -12.83 -9.16
C GLY A 183 -16.71 -13.01 -9.77
N THR A 184 -17.62 -12.11 -9.40
CA THR A 184 -18.98 -11.99 -9.90
C THR A 184 -19.07 -10.80 -10.84
N TYR A 185 -19.53 -11.03 -12.06
CA TYR A 185 -19.87 -9.98 -13.02
C TYR A 185 -21.38 -9.87 -13.12
N THR A 186 -21.91 -8.66 -13.05
CA THR A 186 -23.33 -8.31 -13.20
C THR A 186 -23.48 -7.45 -14.44
N ASP A 187 -24.38 -7.83 -15.34
CA ASP A 187 -24.69 -7.06 -16.55
C ASP A 187 -25.69 -5.92 -16.29
N ASP A 188 -26.09 -5.22 -17.35
CA ASP A 188 -27.04 -4.10 -17.33
C ASP A 188 -28.49 -4.51 -17.04
N LYS A 189 -28.75 -5.82 -16.91
CA LYS A 189 -30.06 -6.42 -16.60
C LYS A 189 -30.06 -7.12 -15.25
N ASP A 190 -29.08 -6.81 -14.40
CA ASP A 190 -28.85 -7.40 -13.09
C ASP A 190 -28.58 -8.93 -13.12
N LEU A 191 -28.29 -9.51 -14.29
CA LEU A 191 -27.93 -10.92 -14.40
C LEU A 191 -26.46 -11.08 -13.98
N SER A 192 -26.26 -11.94 -12.99
CA SER A 192 -24.95 -12.15 -12.39
C SER A 192 -24.36 -13.52 -12.74
N TRP A 193 -23.06 -13.53 -13.00
CA TRP A 193 -22.28 -14.76 -13.20
C TRP A 193 -21.02 -14.72 -12.34
N THR A 194 -20.82 -15.78 -11.55
CA THR A 194 -19.62 -15.98 -10.74
C THR A 194 -18.72 -17.03 -11.38
N GLY A 195 -17.42 -16.76 -11.46
CA GLY A 195 -16.44 -17.74 -11.91
C GLY A 195 -15.00 -17.25 -11.78
N GLU A 196 -14.10 -17.99 -12.40
CA GLU A 196 -12.67 -17.70 -12.40
C GLU A 196 -12.26 -16.70 -13.48
N TRP A 197 -11.37 -15.78 -13.13
CA TRP A 197 -10.82 -14.73 -13.99
C TRP A 197 -9.30 -14.79 -14.03
N ARG A 198 -8.71 -14.58 -15.21
CA ARG A 198 -7.26 -14.51 -15.38
C ARG A 198 -6.88 -13.39 -16.33
N GLY A 199 -6.31 -12.32 -15.77
CA GLY A 199 -5.78 -11.21 -16.55
C GLY A 199 -6.88 -10.44 -17.31
N GLY A 200 -8.02 -10.25 -16.67
CA GLY A 200 -9.18 -9.53 -17.23
C GLY A 200 -10.09 -10.38 -18.11
N LYS A 201 -9.87 -11.69 -18.20
CA LYS A 201 -10.68 -12.60 -19.02
C LYS A 201 -11.32 -13.69 -18.17
N LYS A 202 -12.58 -14.01 -18.46
CA LYS A 202 -13.28 -15.18 -17.92
C LYS A 202 -12.55 -16.45 -18.33
N VAL A 203 -12.26 -17.34 -17.38
CA VAL A 203 -11.71 -18.66 -17.66
C VAL A 203 -12.86 -19.58 -18.07
N LYS A 204 -12.77 -20.20 -19.25
CA LYS A 204 -13.74 -21.22 -19.65
C LYS A 204 -13.50 -22.47 -18.80
N SER A 205 -14.51 -22.91 -18.07
CA SER A 205 -14.47 -24.24 -17.46
C SER A 205 -14.43 -25.28 -18.58
N LEU A 206 -13.31 -25.99 -18.71
CA LEU A 206 -13.28 -27.25 -19.43
C LEU A 206 -14.04 -28.25 -18.55
N VAL A 207 -15.36 -28.32 -18.72
CA VAL A 207 -16.06 -29.54 -18.32
C VAL A 207 -15.55 -30.62 -19.27
N GLU A 208 -14.63 -31.47 -18.79
CA GLU A 208 -14.28 -32.70 -19.47
C GLU A 208 -15.58 -33.47 -19.69
N ARG A 209 -16.05 -33.50 -20.93
CA ARG A 209 -17.07 -34.46 -21.35
C ARG A 209 -16.43 -35.84 -21.24
N SER A 210 -16.59 -36.48 -20.10
CA SER A 210 -16.36 -37.91 -19.96
C SER A 210 -17.25 -38.61 -20.99
N ARG A 211 -16.64 -39.04 -22.10
CA ARG A 211 -17.28 -39.98 -23.01
C ARG A 211 -17.49 -41.26 -22.22
N LYS A 212 -18.74 -41.52 -21.84
CA LYS A 212 -19.19 -42.81 -21.33
C LYS A 212 -18.69 -43.88 -22.29
N GLY A 213 -17.71 -44.66 -21.85
CA GLY A 213 -17.18 -45.79 -22.60
C GLY A 213 -18.34 -46.71 -22.95
N ARG A 214 -18.57 -46.88 -24.24
CA ARG A 214 -19.43 -47.93 -24.78
C ARG A 214 -18.59 -49.19 -24.77
N SER A 215 -18.80 -50.05 -23.77
CA SER A 215 -18.26 -51.41 -23.75
C SER A 215 -19.25 -52.32 -24.47
N ASP A 216 -19.01 -52.55 -25.76
CA ASP A 216 -19.64 -53.64 -26.50
C ASP A 216 -18.61 -54.79 -26.60
N SER A 217 -19.02 -55.96 -26.09
CA SER A 217 -18.60 -57.38 -26.32
C SER A 217 -17.08 -57.72 -26.37
N GLU A 218 -16.57 -58.91 -26.07
CA GLU A 218 -17.11 -60.26 -26.14
C GLU A 218 -16.17 -61.24 -25.40
N SER A 219 -16.74 -62.39 -25.06
CA SER A 219 -16.15 -63.56 -24.40
C SER A 219 -14.93 -64.18 -25.07
N THR A 220 -14.00 -64.71 -24.27
CA THR A 220 -13.31 -65.97 -24.61
C THR A 220 -12.94 -66.76 -23.36
N SER A 221 -13.36 -68.03 -23.36
CA SER A 221 -13.10 -69.10 -22.41
C SER A 221 -11.66 -69.58 -22.40
N GLY A 222 -11.15 -70.05 -21.26
CA GLY A 222 -9.92 -70.86 -21.22
C GLY A 222 -9.41 -71.15 -19.80
N SER A 223 -9.39 -72.44 -19.45
CA SER A 223 -9.12 -73.04 -18.14
C SER A 223 -7.67 -72.99 -17.64
N GLY A 224 -7.51 -73.06 -16.30
CA GLY A 224 -6.53 -73.96 -15.67
C GLY A 224 -5.50 -73.32 -14.74
N GLY A 225 -5.37 -73.85 -13.52
CA GLY A 225 -4.12 -73.81 -12.75
C GLY A 225 -4.20 -73.22 -11.34
N SER A 226 -4.49 -74.10 -10.37
CA SER A 226 -4.24 -73.93 -8.92
C SER A 226 -2.74 -73.79 -8.62
N VAL A 227 -2.35 -73.01 -7.60
CA VAL A 227 -1.45 -73.41 -6.47
C VAL A 227 -1.41 -72.29 -5.40
N LEU A 228 -1.49 -72.74 -4.14
CA LEU A 228 -1.43 -72.04 -2.85
C LEU A 228 -0.08 -71.36 -2.56
N GLY A 229 -0.10 -70.29 -1.75
CA GLY A 229 1.09 -69.74 -1.10
C GLY A 229 0.74 -68.79 0.05
N HIS A 230 0.92 -69.29 1.27
CA HIS A 230 0.67 -68.63 2.57
C HIS A 230 1.65 -67.48 2.88
N VAL A 231 1.11 -66.41 3.49
CA VAL A 231 1.51 -65.76 4.77
C VAL A 231 3.01 -65.57 5.06
N THR A 232 3.45 -64.33 5.33
CA THR A 232 3.94 -63.89 6.67
C THR A 232 4.41 -62.41 6.69
N THR A 233 3.76 -61.67 7.59
CA THR A 233 4.29 -60.76 8.64
C THR A 233 5.12 -59.51 8.36
N ASN A 234 4.69 -58.49 9.14
CA ASN A 234 5.48 -57.54 9.94
C ASN A 234 6.09 -56.32 9.23
N THR A 235 6.08 -55.11 9.78
CA THR A 235 5.84 -54.68 11.17
C THR A 235 5.45 -53.20 11.20
N SER A 236 4.70 -52.84 12.26
CA SER A 236 4.60 -51.55 12.96
C SER A 236 5.77 -50.57 12.74
N SER A 237 5.57 -49.25 12.71
CA SER A 237 5.27 -48.36 13.86
C SER A 237 5.39 -46.92 13.32
N HIS A 238 4.73 -45.84 13.72
CA HIS A 238 4.01 -45.41 14.92
C HIS A 238 3.02 -44.32 14.47
N ARG A 239 1.72 -44.42 14.79
CA ARG A 239 1.00 -43.57 15.79
C ARG A 239 1.60 -42.17 16.00
N SER A 240 0.93 -41.11 15.55
CA SER A 240 -0.27 -40.47 16.15
C SER A 240 0.09 -39.73 17.43
N ASP A 241 -0.19 -38.43 17.47
CA ASP A 241 -1.15 -37.83 18.42
C ASP A 241 -1.11 -36.28 18.32
N VAL A 242 -2.26 -35.63 18.03
CA VAL A 242 -3.14 -34.89 18.98
C VAL A 242 -2.84 -33.38 18.89
N ALA A 243 -3.75 -32.41 18.90
CA ALA A 243 -5.10 -32.32 19.45
C ALA A 243 -5.96 -31.28 18.68
N LEU A 244 -7.27 -31.45 18.80
CA LEU A 244 -8.31 -30.44 18.61
C LEU A 244 -8.79 -29.94 19.99
N LEU A 245 -9.21 -28.67 20.00
CA LEU A 245 -10.35 -28.09 20.74
C LEU A 245 -10.20 -27.51 22.17
N SER A 246 -10.52 -26.20 22.20
CA SER A 246 -11.49 -25.50 23.06
C SER A 246 -11.24 -25.34 24.56
N ARG A 247 -11.19 -24.07 24.97
CA ARG A 247 -12.14 -23.47 25.92
C ARG A 247 -12.61 -22.13 25.39
#